data_AF-A0A6I3SPV4-F1
#
_entry.id   AF-A0A6I3SPV4-F1
#
_cell.length_a   1.000
_cell.length_b   1.000
_cell.length_c   1.000
_cell.angle_alpha   90.00
_cell.angle_beta   90.00
_cell.angle_gamma   90.00
#
_symmetry.space_group_name_H-M   'P 1'
#
loop_
_entity.id
_entity.type
_entity.pdbx_description
1 polymer ?
#
loop_
_entity_poly.entity_id
_entity_poly.type
_entity_poly.pdbx_seq_one_letter_code
_entity_poly.pdbx_strand_id
1 'polypeptide(L)' 'MAVNPNSVIYAGYGCYRKTYDVTGIITTKLRNGQTTIHASNDVFGDPAPGDKKYLYVVWKEGDLLKSGVTGEGDNLNLG' A
#
# COMPACT_ATOMS: atom_id res chain seq x y z
N MET A 1 -2.10 10.58 12.93
CA MET A 1 -1.29 11.56 12.18
C MET A 1 -0.89 10.85 10.92
N ALA A 2 -1.12 11.47 9.76
CA ALA A 2 -0.91 10.80 8.49
C ALA A 2 0.55 10.34 8.33
N VAL A 3 0.72 9.15 7.73
CA VAL A 3 2.04 8.61 7.38
C VAL A 3 2.74 9.59 6.45
N ASN A 4 3.99 9.91 6.78
CA ASN A 4 4.83 10.75 5.93
C ASN A 4 5.17 9.97 4.65
N PRO A 5 4.93 10.51 3.44
CA PRO A 5 5.28 9.85 2.19
C PRO A 5 6.74 9.38 2.12
N ASN A 6 7.67 10.14 2.70
CA ASN A 6 9.09 9.82 2.67
C ASN A 6 9.51 8.78 3.73
N SER A 7 8.60 8.39 4.64
CA SER A 7 8.86 7.33 5.62
C SER A 7 8.34 5.96 5.19
N VAL A 8 7.61 5.87 4.07
CA VAL A 8 7.23 4.58 3.47
C VAL A 8 8.49 3.89 2.96
N ILE A 9 8.76 2.71 3.51
CA ILE A 9 9.94 1.90 3.17
C ILE A 9 9.61 1.00 1.99
N TYR A 10 8.42 0.41 2.01
CA TYR A 10 7.98 -0.52 0.98
C TYR A 10 6.46 -0.62 0.95
N ALA A 11 5.89 -0.77 -0.23
CA ALA A 11 4.52 -1.22 -0.41
C ALA A 11 4.43 -2.23 -1.55
N GLY A 12 3.70 -3.31 -1.33
CA GLY A 12 3.44 -4.34 -2.32
C GLY A 12 1.96 -4.57 -2.48
N TYR A 13 1.53 -4.82 -3.72
CA TYR A 13 0.19 -5.29 -4.04
C TYR A 13 0.29 -6.60 -4.81
N GLY A 14 -0.30 -7.67 -4.28
CA GLY A 14 -0.15 -8.99 -4.90
C GLY A 14 -0.61 -10.17 -4.07
N CYS A 15 -0.25 -11.36 -4.54
CA CYS A 15 -0.49 -12.63 -3.87
C CYS A 15 0.70 -13.58 -4.06
N TYR A 16 1.16 -14.22 -2.97
CA TYR A 16 2.34 -15.09 -2.96
C TYR A 16 3.58 -14.42 -3.59
N ARG A 17 4.07 -14.96 -4.72
CA ARG A 17 5.25 -14.47 -5.47
C ARG A 17 4.89 -13.55 -6.64
N LYS A 18 3.60 -13.26 -6.84
CA LYS A 18 3.07 -12.40 -7.90
C LYS A 18 2.66 -11.05 -7.28
N THR A 19 3.64 -10.16 -7.15
CA THR A 19 3.47 -8.88 -6.45
C THR A 19 4.13 -7.76 -7.23
N TYR A 20 3.40 -6.66 -7.41
CA TYR A 20 3.97 -5.42 -7.89
C TYR A 20 4.46 -4.58 -6.72
N ASP A 21 5.66 -4.02 -6.85
CA ASP A 21 6.12 -2.95 -5.98
C ASP A 21 5.34 -1.68 -6.33
N VAL A 22 4.53 -1.22 -5.38
CA VAL A 22 3.65 -0.06 -5.52
C VAL A 22 4.08 1.09 -4.60
N THR A 23 5.30 1.05 -4.07
CA THR A 23 5.84 2.07 -3.15
C THR A 23 5.72 3.47 -3.74
N GLY A 24 6.07 3.65 -5.02
CA GLY A 24 5.93 4.94 -5.72
C GLY A 24 4.49 5.45 -5.81
N ILE A 25 3.52 4.55 -5.98
CA ILE A 25 2.09 4.90 -6.06
C ILE A 25 1.59 5.34 -4.69
N ILE A 26 1.91 4.58 -3.63
CA ILE A 26 1.52 4.91 -2.25
C ILE A 26 2.09 6.27 -1.82
N THR A 27 3.39 6.49 -2.04
CA THR A 27 4.01 7.78 -1.68
C THR A 27 3.41 8.95 -2.46
N THR A 28 3.08 8.78 -3.73
CA THR A 28 2.39 9.80 -4.53
C THR A 28 1.00 10.11 -3.98
N LYS A 29 0.21 9.07 -3.62
CA LYS A 29 -1.11 9.26 -3.01
C LYS A 29 -1.04 10.03 -1.68
N LEU A 30 -0.11 9.66 -0.81
CA LEU A 30 0.09 10.35 0.48
C LEU A 30 0.54 11.80 0.27
N ARG A 31 1.42 12.09 -0.71
CA ARG A 31 1.79 13.48 -1.08
C ARG A 31 0.60 14.31 -1.52
N ASN A 32 -0.38 13.67 -2.15
CA ASN A 32 -1.63 14.30 -2.57
C ASN A 32 -2.70 14.35 -1.45
N GLY A 33 -2.34 14.03 -0.21
CA GLY A 33 -3.24 14.06 0.95
C GLY A 33 -4.21 12.87 1.01
N GLN A 34 -4.05 11.85 0.16
CA GLN A 34 -4.88 10.64 0.20
C GLN A 34 -4.31 9.65 1.22
N THR A 35 -4.92 9.57 2.40
CA THR A 35 -4.49 8.67 3.50
C THR A 35 -5.27 7.36 3.54
N THR A 36 -6.48 7.33 2.99
CA THR A 36 -7.25 6.10 2.80
C THR A 36 -6.95 5.54 1.43
N ILE A 37 -6.27 4.40 1.39
CA ILE A 37 -5.85 3.74 0.15
C ILE A 37 -6.81 2.58 -0.13
N HIS A 38 -7.49 2.64 -1.27
CA HIS A 38 -8.30 1.53 -1.76
C HIS A 38 -7.43 0.51 -2.48
N ALA A 39 -7.46 -0.75 -2.05
CA ALA A 39 -6.68 -1.83 -2.65
C ALA A 39 -7.40 -2.39 -3.89
N SER A 40 -7.02 -1.94 -5.09
CA SER A 40 -7.66 -2.42 -6.34
C SER A 40 -6.71 -2.51 -7.54
N ASN A 41 -7.08 -3.36 -8.48
CA ASN A 41 -6.37 -3.52 -9.76
C ASN A 41 -6.38 -2.25 -10.60
N ASP A 42 -7.42 -1.41 -10.50
CA ASP A 42 -7.48 -0.13 -11.22
C ASP A 42 -6.41 0.86 -10.75
N VAL A 43 -5.99 0.74 -9.48
CA VAL A 43 -4.97 1.61 -8.89
C VAL A 43 -3.56 1.06 -9.11
N PHE A 44 -3.39 -0.26 -8.97
CA PHE A 44 -2.07 -0.90 -8.87
C PHE A 44 -1.71 -1.81 -10.06
N GLY A 45 -2.66 -2.11 -10.94
CA GLY A 45 -2.59 -3.22 -11.88
C GLY A 45 -2.91 -4.57 -11.22
N ASP A 46 -3.12 -5.61 -12.05
CA ASP A 46 -3.38 -6.98 -11.58
C ASP A 46 -2.13 -7.86 -11.76
N PRO A 47 -1.35 -8.11 -10.70
CA PRO A 47 -0.20 -9.01 -10.75
C PRO A 47 -0.59 -10.50 -10.70
N ALA A 48 -1.79 -10.83 -10.23
CA ALA A 48 -2.20 -12.21 -9.96
C ALA A 48 -3.67 -12.44 -10.39
N PRO A 49 -3.95 -12.51 -11.71
CA PRO A 49 -5.30 -12.71 -12.20
C PRO A 49 -5.93 -14.00 -11.67
N GLY A 50 -7.15 -13.90 -11.17
CA GLY A 50 -7.90 -15.01 -10.57
C GLY A 50 -7.63 -15.23 -9.07
N ASP A 51 -6.61 -14.58 -8.50
CA ASP A 51 -6.29 -14.66 -7.07
C ASP A 51 -6.66 -13.34 -6.35
N LYS A 52 -7.15 -13.45 -5.10
CA LYS A 52 -7.33 -12.26 -4.24
C LYS A 52 -5.96 -11.70 -3.88
N LYS A 53 -5.75 -10.40 -4.15
CA LYS A 53 -4.49 -9.71 -3.81
C LYS A 53 -4.62 -8.97 -2.49
N TYR A 54 -3.47 -8.59 -1.93
CA TYR A 54 -3.38 -7.84 -0.69
C TYR A 54 -2.43 -6.66 -0.89
N LEU A 55 -2.83 -5.50 -0.38
CA LEU A 55 -1.95 -4.35 -0.24
C LEU A 55 -1.31 -4.44 1.14
N TYR A 56 0.02 -4.48 1.19
CA TYR A 56 0.78 -4.38 2.43
C TYR A 56 1.76 -3.22 2.34
N VAL A 57 1.81 -2.41 3.39
CA VAL A 57 2.64 -1.20 3.46
C VAL A 57 3.47 -1.25 4.72
N VAL A 58 4.75 -0.94 4.59
CA VAL A 58 5.72 -0.83 5.70
C VAL A 58 6.26 0.59 5.70
N TRP A 59 6.23 1.25 6.86
CA TRP A 59 6.71 2.61 7.02
C TRP A 59 7.39 2.82 8.37
N LYS A 60 8.18 3.88 8.47
CA LYS A 60 8.78 4.35 9.72
C LYS A 60 7.88 5.40 10.38
N GLU A 61 7.67 5.28 11.68
CA GLU A 61 7.09 6.33 12.53
C GLU A 61 8.04 6.58 13.70
N GLY A 62 8.78 7.70 13.63
CA GLY A 62 9.91 7.93 14.53
C GLY A 62 11.00 6.89 14.31
N ASP A 63 11.29 6.08 15.34
CA ASP A 63 12.21 4.93 15.27
C ASP A 63 11.53 3.57 15.13
N LEU A 64 10.18 3.56 15.16
CA LEU A 64 9.42 2.34 15.04
C LEU A 64 9.15 2.01 13.56
N LEU A 65 9.31 0.73 13.23
CA LEU A 65 8.78 0.17 11.99
C LEU A 65 7.33 -0.26 12.24
N LYS A 66 6.42 0.25 11.41
CA LYS A 66 5.01 -0.13 11.39
C LYS A 66 4.66 -0.79 10.08
N SER A 67 3.60 -1.58 10.11
CA SER A 67 3.03 -2.17 8.91
C SER A 67 1.51 -2.20 8.97
N GLY A 68 0.89 -2.29 7.81
CA GLY A 68 -0.55 -2.43 7.64
C GLY A 68 -0.84 -3.27 6.40
N VAL A 69 -1.93 -4.02 6.45
CA VAL A 69 -2.35 -4.90 5.36
C VAL A 69 -3.86 -4.80 5.17
N THR A 70 -4.31 -4.82 3.92
CA THR A 70 -5.73 -4.94 3.58
C THR A 70 -5.91 -5.80 2.32
N GLY A 71 -7.08 -6.40 2.15
CA GLY A 71 -7.39 -7.22 0.98
C GLY A 71 -7.86 -6.37 -0.21
N GLU A 72 -7.77 -6.92 -1.42
CA GLU A 72 -8.41 -6.35 -2.60
C GLU A 72 -9.90 -6.09 -2.35
N GLY A 73 -10.35 -4.88 -2.72
CA GLY A 73 -11.70 -4.37 -2.48
C GLY A 73 -11.85 -3.62 -1.16
N ASP A 74 -10.87 -3.70 -0.26
CA ASP A 74 -10.91 -3.06 1.05
C ASP A 74 -10.04 -1.80 1.10
N ASN A 75 -10.18 -1.03 2.17
CA ASN A 75 -9.39 0.18 2.41
C ASN A 75 -8.31 -0.06 3.47
N LEU A 76 -7.16 0.58 3.29
CA LEU A 76 -6.13 0.73 4.32
C LEU A 76 -6.01 2.20 4.69
N ASN A 77 -6.20 2.52 5.97
CA ASN A 77 -6.04 3.88 6.47
C ASN A 77 -4.60 4.09 6.99
N LEU A 78 -3.92 5.09 6.44
CA LEU A 78 -2.57 5.52 6.79
C LEU A 78 -2.58 6.95 7.39
N GLY A 79 -3.69 7.36 8.02
CA GLY A 79 -4.00 8.67 8.59
C GLY A 79 -3.87 8.77 10.11
#